data_AF-A0A1I7VI73-F1
#
_entry.id   AF-A0A1I7VI73-F1
#
_cell.length_a   1.000
_cell.length_b   1.000
_cell.length_c   1.000
_cell.angle_alpha   90.00
_cell.angle_beta   90.00
_cell.angle_gamma   90.00
#
_symmetry.space_group_name_H-M   'P 1'
#
loop_
_entity.id
_entity.type
_entity.pdbx_description
1 polymer ?
#
loop_
_entity_poly.entity_id
_entity_poly.type
_entity_poly.pdbx_seq_one_letter_code
_entity_poly.pdbx_strand_id
1 'polypeptide(L)'
;TEQLANRELRFLTSKRDELSKIKRLLHSSSRDLEKVEQLIDNDHMSNIKLSVRKRKLLEQVMKQEQTYIEETISTERQRRVTDGILRKGVEYLEVVEKQRLAHCQTALGRFQRKISQLGPNLNMMFERCMNALNEALNAEPNEQISMLAPISSTNHTIYLCDFHAENFAEIIGGQRRRWTLERINAVLHQYLKNTQLEANPMLPSSINISYVEFLEFLIYKINEALKNIDGEQNREYHRLARFQQKLKDKMGLAQTILTIPLDEFENGEKPSAPSLPTTSSIEDEIEPIVNETREPLEQYAAPSSILYDDLQHMQNTSSSTCTSNSETIKRIYRVLYDFTPKTDDELEVHAGDCVLVEGKIGNDWMIGQIISNNQIIDENDTLKITICNKIGRFPTSYVASANNS
;
A
#
# COMPACT_ATOMS: atom_id res chain seq x y z
N THR A 1 -9.73 -13.89 -36.21
CA THR A 1 -11.00 -13.95 -36.99
C THR A 1 -10.89 -13.16 -38.29
N GLU A 2 -10.44 -11.91 -38.25
CA GLU A 2 -10.27 -11.05 -39.43
C GLU A 2 -9.33 -11.60 -40.51
N GLN A 3 -8.15 -12.10 -40.12
CA GLN A 3 -7.20 -12.71 -41.06
C GLN A 3 -7.79 -13.93 -41.79
N LEU A 4 -8.58 -14.74 -41.09
CA LEU A 4 -9.26 -15.91 -41.66
C LEU A 4 -10.36 -15.45 -42.64
N ALA A 5 -11.18 -14.47 -42.27
CA ALA A 5 -12.21 -13.91 -43.15
C ALA A 5 -11.61 -13.35 -44.45
N ASN A 6 -10.51 -12.59 -44.36
CA ASN A 6 -9.79 -12.05 -45.51
C ASN A 6 -9.16 -13.14 -46.39
N ARG A 7 -8.71 -14.25 -45.80
CA ARG A 7 -8.21 -15.41 -46.55
C ARG A 7 -9.33 -16.07 -47.35
N GLU A 8 -10.44 -16.38 -46.71
CA GLU A 8 -11.57 -17.08 -47.35
C GLU A 8 -12.26 -16.23 -48.41
N LEU A 9 -12.36 -14.91 -48.20
CA LEU A 9 -12.89 -13.99 -49.20
C LEU A 9 -12.02 -13.96 -50.46
N ARG A 10 -10.70 -13.88 -50.30
CA ARG A 10 -9.76 -13.95 -51.45
C ARG A 10 -9.85 -15.28 -52.19
N PHE A 11 -9.96 -16.38 -51.45
CA PHE A 11 -10.11 -17.70 -52.03
C PHE A 11 -11.43 -17.84 -52.82
N LEU A 12 -12.54 -17.32 -52.28
CA LEU A 12 -13.83 -17.28 -52.99
C LEU A 12 -13.76 -16.44 -54.28
N THR A 13 -13.10 -15.28 -54.24
CA THR A 13 -12.89 -14.44 -55.43
C THR A 13 -12.11 -15.20 -56.51
N SER A 14 -11.00 -15.84 -56.13
CA SER A 14 -10.21 -16.64 -57.07
C SER A 14 -11.02 -17.79 -57.70
N LYS A 15 -11.88 -18.48 -56.94
CA LYS A 15 -12.78 -19.50 -57.49
C LYS A 15 -13.80 -18.92 -58.47
N ARG A 16 -14.37 -17.76 -58.17
CA ARG A 16 -15.31 -17.07 -59.08
C ARG A 16 -14.66 -16.65 -60.40
N ASP A 17 -13.42 -16.19 -60.33
CA ASP A 17 -12.65 -15.81 -61.53
C ASP A 17 -12.40 -17.05 -62.41
N GLU A 18 -12.06 -18.19 -61.81
CA GLU A 18 -11.86 -19.44 -62.53
C GLU A 18 -13.17 -19.98 -63.12
N LEU A 19 -14.25 -19.99 -62.35
CA LEU A 19 -15.58 -20.37 -62.84
C LEU A 19 -16.02 -19.49 -64.03
N SER A 20 -15.68 -18.20 -64.02
CA SER A 20 -15.96 -17.28 -65.11
C SER A 20 -15.14 -17.59 -66.38
N LYS A 21 -13.94 -18.17 -66.26
CA LYS A 21 -13.18 -18.67 -67.42
C LYS A 21 -13.83 -19.94 -67.98
N ILE A 22 -14.21 -20.89 -67.11
CA ILE A 22 -14.88 -22.13 -67.51
C ILE A 22 -16.21 -21.82 -68.23
N LYS A 23 -17.00 -20.89 -67.70
CA LYS A 23 -18.25 -20.42 -68.33
C LYS A 23 -18.02 -19.90 -69.75
N ARG A 24 -16.99 -19.07 -69.94
CA ARG A 24 -16.64 -18.49 -71.25
C ARG A 24 -16.21 -19.58 -72.24
N LEU A 25 -15.41 -20.54 -71.79
CA LEU A 25 -14.97 -21.67 -72.61
C LEU A 25 -16.14 -22.56 -73.06
N LEU A 26 -17.04 -22.89 -72.13
CA LEU A 26 -18.26 -23.65 -72.41
C LEU A 26 -19.12 -22.91 -73.45
N HIS A 27 -19.40 -21.63 -73.23
CA HIS A 27 -20.19 -20.82 -74.15
C HIS A 27 -19.59 -20.79 -75.57
N SER A 28 -18.27 -20.66 -75.69
CA SER A 28 -17.60 -20.71 -77.01
C SER A 28 -17.80 -22.07 -77.69
N SER A 29 -17.60 -23.17 -76.95
CA SER A 29 -17.71 -24.52 -77.51
C SER A 29 -19.16 -24.88 -77.89
N SER A 30 -20.14 -24.45 -77.08
CA SER A 30 -21.57 -24.59 -77.40
C SER A 30 -21.95 -23.81 -78.67
N ARG A 31 -21.41 -22.60 -78.85
CA ARG A 31 -21.62 -21.80 -80.08
C ARG A 31 -21.02 -22.48 -81.31
N ASP A 32 -19.87 -23.12 -81.18
CA ASP A 32 -19.25 -23.84 -82.29
C ASP A 32 -20.01 -25.13 -82.64
N LEU A 33 -20.59 -25.82 -81.65
CA LEU A 33 -21.51 -26.93 -81.87
C LEU A 33 -22.77 -26.46 -82.62
N GLU A 34 -23.42 -25.38 -82.14
CA GLU A 34 -24.63 -24.80 -82.75
C GLU A 34 -24.40 -24.46 -84.23
N LYS A 35 -23.26 -23.85 -84.58
CA LYS A 35 -22.92 -23.57 -85.99
C LYS A 35 -22.83 -24.84 -86.83
N VAL A 36 -22.26 -25.92 -86.31
CA VAL A 36 -22.15 -27.19 -87.04
C VAL A 36 -23.51 -27.85 -87.19
N GLU A 37 -24.39 -27.75 -86.19
CA GLU A 37 -25.76 -28.24 -86.29
C GLU A 37 -26.56 -27.49 -87.35
N GLN A 38 -26.47 -26.15 -87.38
CA GLN A 38 -27.09 -25.33 -88.43
C GLN A 38 -26.58 -25.68 -89.84
N LEU A 39 -25.29 -26.00 -89.98
CA LEU A 39 -24.74 -26.45 -91.26
C LEU A 39 -25.30 -27.81 -91.70
N ILE A 40 -25.56 -28.72 -90.76
CA ILE A 40 -26.16 -30.03 -91.04
C ILE A 40 -27.63 -29.87 -91.42
N ASP A 41 -28.38 -29.05 -90.70
CA ASP A 41 -29.82 -28.84 -90.95
C ASP A 41 -30.07 -28.23 -92.35
N ASN A 42 -29.12 -27.42 -92.83
CA ASN A 42 -29.16 -26.83 -94.17
C ASN A 42 -28.60 -27.75 -95.28
N ASP A 43 -27.97 -28.88 -94.95
CA ASP A 43 -27.36 -29.80 -95.91
C ASP A 43 -28.37 -30.91 -96.29
N HIS A 44 -28.89 -30.87 -97.52
CA HIS A 44 -29.82 -31.89 -98.03
C HIS A 44 -29.11 -33.19 -98.46
N MET A 45 -27.77 -33.23 -98.41
CA MET A 45 -26.96 -34.40 -98.68
C MET A 45 -26.42 -34.99 -97.37
N SER A 46 -26.42 -36.32 -97.21
CA SER A 46 -25.92 -36.94 -95.96
C SER A 46 -24.39 -36.81 -95.83
N ASN A 47 -23.93 -35.73 -95.18
CA ASN A 47 -22.51 -35.39 -95.05
C ASN A 47 -21.87 -35.99 -93.80
N ILE A 48 -21.26 -37.15 -93.98
CA ILE A 48 -20.60 -37.93 -92.91
C ILE A 48 -19.56 -37.11 -92.14
N LYS A 49 -18.83 -36.20 -92.81
CA LYS A 49 -17.79 -35.38 -92.16
C LYS A 49 -18.39 -34.43 -91.12
N LEU A 50 -19.53 -33.80 -91.44
CA LEU A 50 -20.24 -32.92 -90.52
C LEU A 50 -20.80 -33.71 -89.33
N SER A 51 -21.35 -34.91 -89.56
CA SER A 51 -21.85 -35.77 -88.48
C SER A 51 -20.75 -36.19 -87.49
N VAL A 52 -19.55 -36.53 -87.98
CA VAL A 52 -18.40 -36.85 -87.11
C VAL A 52 -17.93 -35.62 -86.32
N ARG A 53 -17.89 -34.45 -86.97
CA ARG A 53 -17.54 -33.18 -86.30
C ARG A 53 -18.54 -32.81 -85.22
N LYS A 54 -19.84 -32.94 -85.48
CA LYS A 54 -20.92 -32.75 -84.49
C LYS A 54 -20.71 -33.64 -83.28
N ARG A 55 -20.48 -34.95 -83.48
CA ARG A 55 -20.27 -35.89 -82.37
C ARG A 55 -19.10 -35.49 -81.47
N LYS A 56 -17.96 -35.11 -82.05
CA LYS A 56 -16.78 -34.66 -81.28
C LYS A 56 -17.04 -33.39 -80.48
N LEU A 57 -17.70 -32.39 -81.09
CA LEU A 57 -18.05 -31.15 -80.41
C LEU A 57 -19.09 -31.38 -79.32
N LEU A 58 -20.06 -32.26 -79.55
CA LEU A 58 -21.07 -32.63 -78.56
C LEU A 58 -20.43 -33.31 -77.33
N GLU A 59 -19.55 -34.29 -77.53
CA GLU A 59 -18.80 -34.93 -76.44
C GLU A 59 -17.95 -33.90 -75.66
N GLN A 60 -17.32 -32.96 -76.36
CA GLN A 60 -16.56 -31.87 -75.74
C GLN A 60 -17.46 -30.95 -74.91
N VAL A 61 -18.60 -30.53 -75.44
CA VAL A 61 -19.57 -29.68 -74.75
C VAL A 61 -20.11 -30.39 -73.51
N MET A 62 -20.55 -31.65 -73.63
CA MET A 62 -21.05 -32.43 -72.49
C MET A 62 -20.01 -32.52 -71.34
N LYS A 63 -18.72 -32.72 -71.67
CA LYS A 63 -17.66 -32.74 -70.67
C LYS A 63 -17.47 -31.36 -70.01
N GLN A 64 -17.54 -30.29 -70.78
CA GLN A 64 -17.42 -28.93 -70.27
C GLN A 64 -18.64 -28.51 -69.43
N GLU A 65 -19.85 -28.94 -69.80
CA GLU A 65 -21.09 -28.76 -69.03
C GLU A 65 -20.97 -29.42 -67.66
N GLN A 66 -20.53 -30.68 -67.62
CA GLN A 66 -20.31 -31.41 -66.38
C GLN A 66 -19.31 -30.67 -65.48
N THR A 67 -18.17 -30.25 -66.06
CA THR A 67 -17.14 -29.48 -65.33
C THR A 67 -17.70 -28.16 -64.79
N TYR A 68 -18.48 -27.44 -65.59
CA TYR A 68 -19.08 -26.17 -65.19
C TYR A 68 -20.10 -26.34 -64.05
N ILE A 69 -20.91 -27.40 -64.09
CA ILE A 69 -21.87 -27.73 -63.01
C ILE A 69 -21.12 -28.05 -61.72
N GLU A 70 -20.11 -28.92 -61.78
CA GLU A 70 -19.31 -29.31 -60.61
C GLU A 70 -18.62 -28.10 -59.97
N GLU A 71 -17.97 -27.26 -60.77
CA GLU A 71 -17.29 -26.05 -60.27
C GLU A 71 -18.27 -24.98 -59.76
N THR A 72 -19.48 -24.90 -60.33
CA THR A 72 -20.54 -24.03 -59.81
C THR A 72 -20.95 -24.47 -58.40
N ILE A 73 -21.19 -25.78 -58.21
CA ILE A 73 -21.54 -26.34 -56.89
C ILE A 73 -20.40 -26.15 -55.89
N SER A 74 -19.15 -26.41 -56.31
CA SER A 74 -17.93 -26.21 -55.52
C SER A 74 -17.77 -24.75 -55.07
N THR A 75 -18.04 -23.80 -55.96
CA THR A 75 -17.97 -22.36 -55.67
C THR A 75 -19.08 -21.92 -54.71
N GLU A 76 -20.30 -22.44 -54.84
CA GLU A 76 -21.39 -22.13 -53.89
C GLU A 76 -21.13 -22.72 -52.50
N ARG A 77 -20.55 -23.93 -52.40
CA ARG A 77 -20.10 -24.48 -51.11
C ARG A 77 -19.08 -23.56 -50.44
N GLN A 78 -18.09 -23.07 -51.20
CA GLN A 78 -17.10 -22.14 -50.67
C GLN A 78 -17.73 -20.80 -50.24
N ARG A 79 -18.72 -20.28 -51.00
CA ARG A 79 -19.45 -19.07 -50.63
C ARG A 79 -20.12 -19.23 -49.26
N ARG A 80 -20.77 -20.37 -49.01
CA ARG A 80 -21.43 -20.67 -47.73
C ARG A 80 -20.45 -20.77 -46.56
N VAL A 81 -19.27 -21.36 -46.78
CA VAL A 81 -18.20 -21.39 -45.76
C VAL A 81 -17.73 -19.97 -45.43
N THR A 82 -17.48 -19.17 -46.47
CA THR A 82 -17.03 -17.78 -46.32
C THR A 82 -18.07 -16.94 -45.58
N ASP A 83 -19.35 -17.07 -45.94
CA ASP A 83 -20.48 -16.41 -45.24
C ASP A 83 -20.55 -16.79 -43.75
N GLY A 84 -20.41 -18.08 -43.44
CA GLY A 84 -20.39 -18.56 -42.07
C GLY A 84 -19.26 -17.96 -41.23
N ILE A 85 -18.07 -17.80 -41.82
CA ILE A 85 -16.91 -17.20 -41.15
C ILE A 85 -17.13 -15.70 -40.94
N LEU A 86 -17.65 -15.00 -41.95
CA LEU A 86 -17.96 -13.57 -41.85
C LEU A 86 -19.01 -13.29 -40.76
N ARG A 87 -20.09 -14.06 -40.72
CA ARG A 87 -21.14 -13.94 -39.70
C ARG A 87 -20.59 -14.14 -38.28
N LYS A 88 -19.81 -15.19 -38.05
CA LYS A 88 -19.11 -15.39 -36.76
C LYS A 88 -18.17 -14.23 -36.42
N GLY A 89 -17.51 -13.65 -37.43
CA GLY A 89 -16.68 -12.46 -37.27
C GLY A 89 -17.49 -11.24 -36.79
N VAL A 90 -18.66 -11.00 -37.39
CA VAL A 90 -19.58 -9.92 -37.01
C VAL A 90 -20.12 -10.12 -35.59
N GLU A 91 -20.58 -11.32 -35.26
CA GLU A 91 -21.06 -11.66 -33.90
C GLU A 91 -19.98 -11.39 -32.85
N TYR A 92 -18.72 -11.76 -33.15
CA TYR A 92 -17.60 -11.48 -32.26
C TYR A 92 -17.34 -9.98 -32.09
N LEU A 93 -17.34 -9.21 -33.19
CA LEU A 93 -17.15 -7.76 -33.14
C LEU A 93 -18.28 -7.07 -32.35
N GLU A 94 -19.52 -7.53 -32.51
CA GLU A 94 -20.67 -7.02 -31.77
C GLU A 94 -20.50 -7.23 -30.26
N VAL A 95 -20.04 -8.41 -29.84
CA VAL A 95 -19.78 -8.71 -28.42
C VAL A 95 -18.68 -7.81 -27.87
N VAL A 96 -17.57 -7.65 -28.59
CA VAL A 96 -16.46 -6.77 -28.18
C VAL A 96 -16.93 -5.32 -28.05
N GLU A 97 -17.74 -4.84 -28.99
CA GLU A 97 -18.25 -3.47 -28.95
C GLU A 97 -19.24 -3.25 -27.79
N LYS A 98 -20.10 -4.23 -27.51
CA LYS A 98 -20.99 -4.19 -26.32
C LYS A 98 -20.18 -4.11 -25.02
N GLN A 99 -19.10 -4.89 -24.90
CA GLN A 99 -18.20 -4.82 -23.74
C GLN A 99 -17.53 -3.44 -23.62
N ARG A 100 -17.03 -2.90 -24.73
CA ARG A 100 -16.41 -1.57 -24.77
C ARG A 100 -17.38 -0.48 -24.30
N LEU A 101 -18.62 -0.51 -24.79
CA LEU A 101 -19.68 0.43 -24.38
C LEU A 101 -20.00 0.30 -22.89
N ALA A 102 -20.14 -0.92 -22.36
CA ALA A 102 -20.40 -1.15 -20.94
C ALA A 102 -19.27 -0.61 -20.04
N HIS A 103 -18.01 -0.78 -20.46
CA HIS A 103 -16.86 -0.20 -19.76
C HIS A 103 -16.88 1.33 -19.77
N CYS A 104 -17.16 1.94 -20.92
CA CYS A 104 -17.28 3.40 -21.03
C CYS A 104 -18.41 3.95 -20.14
N GLN A 105 -19.57 3.29 -20.13
CA GLN A 105 -20.68 3.67 -19.26
C GLN A 105 -20.31 3.57 -17.78
N THR A 106 -19.59 2.52 -17.38
CA THR A 106 -19.13 2.35 -16.00
C THR A 106 -18.15 3.45 -15.61
N ALA A 107 -17.19 3.78 -16.47
CA ALA A 107 -16.23 4.86 -16.23
C ALA A 107 -16.93 6.22 -16.09
N LEU A 108 -17.88 6.52 -16.99
CA LEU A 108 -18.65 7.75 -16.94
C LEU A 108 -19.53 7.84 -15.69
N GLY A 109 -20.14 6.73 -15.27
CA GLY A 109 -20.90 6.65 -14.03
C GLY A 109 -20.04 6.91 -12.78
N ARG A 110 -18.79 6.43 -12.76
CA ARG A 110 -17.83 6.76 -11.68
C ARG A 110 -17.48 8.24 -11.69
N PHE A 111 -17.20 8.82 -12.85
CA PHE A 111 -16.90 10.24 -13.00
C PHE A 111 -18.07 11.10 -12.52
N GLN A 112 -19.30 10.78 -12.95
CA GLN A 112 -20.52 11.47 -12.53
C GLN A 112 -20.67 11.48 -11.00
N ARG A 113 -20.44 10.35 -10.32
CA ARG A 113 -20.50 10.26 -8.86
C ARG A 113 -19.45 11.15 -8.18
N LYS A 114 -18.24 11.23 -8.74
CA LYS A 114 -17.18 12.10 -8.22
C LYS A 114 -17.54 13.58 -8.37
N ILE A 115 -18.06 13.96 -9.53
CA ILE A 115 -18.54 15.33 -9.76
C ILE A 115 -19.72 15.67 -8.84
N SER A 116 -20.67 14.75 -8.63
CA SER A 116 -21.80 15.00 -7.72
C SER A 116 -21.38 15.15 -6.26
N GLN A 117 -20.29 14.48 -5.84
CA GLN A 117 -19.76 14.58 -4.48
C GLN A 117 -18.89 15.82 -4.25
N LEU A 118 -18.39 16.46 -5.30
CA LEU A 118 -17.49 17.60 -5.20
C LEU A 118 -18.15 18.79 -4.49
N GLY A 119 -19.37 19.16 -4.88
CA GLY A 119 -20.11 20.27 -4.28
C GLY A 119 -20.34 20.10 -2.77
N PRO A 120 -20.95 18.99 -2.31
CA PRO A 120 -21.14 18.71 -0.89
C PRO A 120 -19.83 18.70 -0.08
N ASN A 121 -18.76 18.12 -0.63
CA ASN A 121 -17.45 18.08 0.05
C ASN A 121 -16.85 19.48 0.21
N LEU A 122 -16.94 20.32 -0.81
CA LEU A 122 -16.50 21.72 -0.75
C LEU A 122 -17.32 22.50 0.28
N ASN A 123 -18.64 22.35 0.28
CA ASN A 123 -19.50 22.98 1.28
C ASN A 123 -19.09 22.57 2.70
N MET A 124 -18.88 21.28 2.96
CA MET A 124 -18.44 20.81 4.27
C MET A 124 -17.07 21.38 4.67
N MET A 125 -16.15 21.56 3.73
CA MET A 125 -14.86 22.20 4.00
C MET A 125 -15.04 23.67 4.37
N PHE A 126 -15.87 24.42 3.62
CA PHE A 126 -16.15 25.82 3.92
C PHE A 126 -16.83 26.00 5.27
N GLU A 127 -17.81 25.15 5.62
CA GLU A 127 -18.47 25.17 6.92
C GLU A 127 -17.47 24.96 8.07
N ARG A 128 -16.53 24.01 7.95
CA ARG A 128 -15.49 23.81 8.96
C ARG A 128 -14.58 25.02 9.13
N CYS A 129 -14.15 25.63 8.03
CA CYS A 129 -13.34 26.84 8.08
C CYS A 129 -14.10 28.01 8.70
N MET A 130 -15.38 28.17 8.35
CA MET A 130 -16.23 29.20 8.92
C MET A 130 -16.43 29.00 10.43
N ASN A 131 -16.66 27.76 10.87
CA ASN A 131 -16.79 27.46 12.29
C ASN A 131 -15.50 27.77 13.07
N ALA A 132 -14.34 27.32 12.58
CA ALA A 132 -13.07 27.64 13.21
C ALA A 132 -12.78 29.15 13.25
N LEU A 133 -13.15 29.89 12.18
CA LEU A 133 -13.02 31.34 12.16
C LEU A 133 -13.95 32.01 13.18
N ASN A 134 -15.19 31.53 13.28
CA ASN A 134 -16.15 32.03 14.27
C ASN A 134 -15.68 31.72 15.70
N GLU A 135 -15.14 30.54 15.96
CA GLU A 135 -14.53 30.20 17.25
C GLU A 135 -13.35 31.13 17.57
N ALA A 136 -12.45 31.35 16.62
CA ALA A 136 -11.32 32.26 16.81
C ALA A 136 -11.75 33.73 17.02
N LEU A 137 -12.77 34.20 16.30
CA LEU A 137 -13.31 35.55 16.47
C LEU A 137 -13.98 35.75 17.83
N ASN A 138 -14.62 34.70 18.36
CA ASN A 138 -15.31 34.75 19.65
C ASN A 138 -14.44 34.24 20.82
N ALA A 139 -13.17 33.92 20.58
CA ALA A 139 -12.29 33.40 21.61
C ALA A 139 -11.95 34.50 22.64
N GLU A 140 -12.14 34.20 23.93
CA GLU A 140 -11.64 35.05 25.01
C GLU A 140 -10.17 34.70 25.34
N PRO A 141 -9.23 35.64 25.19
CA PRO A 141 -7.80 35.35 25.41
C PRO A 141 -7.49 34.87 26.83
N ASN A 142 -8.17 35.40 27.85
CA ASN A 142 -7.91 35.05 29.24
C ASN A 142 -8.33 33.62 29.58
N GLU A 143 -9.41 33.13 28.99
CA GLU A 143 -9.86 31.74 29.14
C GLU A 143 -8.87 30.78 28.46
N GLN A 144 -8.43 31.10 27.25
CA GLN A 144 -7.41 30.30 26.55
C GLN A 144 -6.08 30.24 27.31
N ILE A 145 -5.61 31.37 27.85
CA ILE A 145 -4.39 31.41 28.66
C ILE A 145 -4.56 30.55 29.92
N SER A 146 -5.73 30.57 30.55
CA SER A 146 -6.02 29.77 31.75
C SER A 146 -6.05 28.26 31.47
N MET A 147 -6.38 27.85 30.24
CA MET A 147 -6.34 26.44 29.82
C MET A 147 -4.92 25.95 29.46
N LEU A 148 -3.94 26.85 29.33
CA LEU A 148 -2.55 26.45 29.07
C LEU A 148 -1.94 25.84 30.34
N ALA A 149 -2.04 24.52 30.46
CA ALA A 149 -1.28 23.78 31.46
C ALA A 149 0.20 23.71 31.01
N PRO A 150 1.18 24.11 31.85
CA PRO A 150 2.58 23.93 31.53
C PRO A 150 2.88 22.42 31.40
N ILE A 151 3.23 21.97 30.20
CA ILE A 151 3.58 20.57 29.89
C ILE A 151 4.99 20.23 30.39
N SER A 152 5.46 20.93 31.43
CA SER A 152 6.81 20.76 31.94
C SER A 152 6.87 19.46 32.76
N SER A 153 7.13 18.37 32.05
CA SER A 153 7.74 17.14 32.56
C SER A 153 9.14 17.36 33.16
N THR A 154 9.59 18.61 33.30
CA THR A 154 10.70 18.98 34.18
C THR A 154 10.23 18.82 35.62
N ASN A 155 10.20 17.57 36.05
CA ASN A 155 10.22 17.17 37.44
C ASN A 155 11.15 18.13 38.19
N HIS A 156 10.68 18.68 39.32
CA HIS A 156 11.55 19.38 40.26
C HIS A 156 12.48 18.35 40.91
N THR A 157 13.44 17.83 40.14
CA THR A 157 14.43 16.86 40.58
C THR A 157 15.54 17.64 41.27
N ILE A 158 15.57 17.55 42.60
CA ILE A 158 16.60 18.18 43.42
C ILE A 158 17.59 17.10 43.83
N TYR A 159 18.86 17.31 43.49
CA TYR A 159 19.94 16.40 43.92
C TYR A 159 20.31 16.68 45.37
N LEU A 160 20.39 15.62 46.18
CA LEU A 160 20.83 15.70 47.57
C LEU A 160 22.31 15.37 47.67
N CYS A 161 22.91 15.72 48.81
CA CYS A 161 24.26 15.29 49.13
C CYS A 161 24.26 13.83 49.59
N ASP A 162 25.18 13.03 49.06
CA ASP A 162 25.44 11.66 49.50
C ASP A 162 26.87 11.54 50.03
N PHE A 163 26.99 11.31 51.34
CA PHE A 163 28.29 11.21 51.97
C PHE A 163 28.67 9.74 52.20
N HIS A 164 29.94 9.40 51.96
CA HIS A 164 30.46 8.05 52.21
C HIS A 164 30.20 7.57 53.66
N ALA A 165 30.22 8.48 54.64
CA ALA A 165 29.94 8.16 56.04
C ALA A 165 28.46 7.86 56.32
N GLU A 166 27.54 8.30 55.46
CA GLU A 166 26.10 8.05 55.57
C GLU A 166 25.74 6.64 55.06
N ASN A 167 26.55 6.06 54.18
CA ASN A 167 26.33 4.72 53.65
C ASN A 167 26.81 3.64 54.63
N PHE A 168 25.86 2.98 55.30
CA PHE A 168 26.16 1.90 56.24
C PHE A 168 26.63 0.61 55.58
N ALA A 169 26.48 0.45 54.26
CA ALA A 169 27.05 -0.68 53.52
C ALA A 169 28.59 -0.58 53.41
N GLU A 170 29.16 0.62 53.55
CA GLU A 170 30.61 0.81 53.51
C GLU A 170 31.26 0.43 54.85
N ILE A 171 32.45 -0.16 54.80
CA ILE A 171 33.19 -0.56 56.00
C ILE A 171 33.92 0.67 56.58
N ILE A 172 33.37 1.25 57.64
CA ILE A 172 33.93 2.40 58.36
C ILE A 172 33.84 2.13 59.86
N GLY A 173 34.90 2.43 60.62
CA GLY A 173 34.86 2.36 62.08
C GLY A 173 33.84 3.34 62.67
N GLY A 174 33.03 2.88 63.63
CA GLY A 174 31.90 3.65 64.18
C GLY A 174 32.27 5.06 64.66
N GLN A 175 33.37 5.19 65.41
CA GLN A 175 33.84 6.50 65.89
C GLN A 175 34.25 7.45 64.75
N ARG A 176 34.89 6.91 63.70
CA ARG A 176 35.30 7.67 62.52
C ARG A 176 34.09 8.11 61.69
N ARG A 177 33.07 7.25 61.59
CA ARG A 177 31.79 7.57 60.95
C ARG A 177 31.08 8.70 61.71
N ARG A 178 30.95 8.58 63.03
CA ARG A 178 30.33 9.61 63.88
C ARG A 178 31.02 10.97 63.74
N TRP A 179 32.35 11.03 63.91
CA TRP A 179 33.11 12.29 63.74
C TRP A 179 32.93 12.92 62.35
N THR A 180 32.82 12.09 61.30
CA THR A 180 32.62 12.60 59.93
C THR A 180 31.23 13.22 59.77
N LEU A 181 30.19 12.54 60.27
CA LEU A 181 28.82 13.02 60.20
C LEU A 181 28.59 14.25 61.09
N GLU A 182 29.14 14.29 62.31
CA GLU A 182 29.10 15.47 63.19
C GLU A 182 29.73 16.70 62.52
N ARG A 183 30.87 16.51 61.84
CA ARG A 183 31.51 17.59 61.08
C ARG A 183 30.65 18.10 59.93
N ILE A 184 30.03 17.19 59.16
CA ILE A 184 29.11 17.55 58.06
C ILE A 184 27.89 18.29 58.62
N ASN A 185 27.33 17.81 59.73
CA ASN A 185 26.18 18.39 60.40
C ASN A 185 26.46 19.83 60.86
N ALA A 186 27.63 20.06 61.48
CA ALA A 186 28.05 21.40 61.90
C ALA A 186 28.15 22.38 60.72
N VAL A 187 28.66 21.92 59.56
CA VAL A 187 28.72 22.73 58.34
C VAL A 187 27.31 23.07 57.84
N LEU A 188 26.40 22.09 57.76
CA LEU A 188 25.03 22.32 57.32
C LEU A 188 24.27 23.28 58.26
N HIS A 189 24.44 23.15 59.57
CA HIS A 189 23.88 24.08 60.55
C HIS A 189 24.45 25.50 60.44
N GLN A 190 25.74 25.64 60.07
CA GLN A 190 26.33 26.95 59.78
C GLN A 190 25.71 27.59 58.54
N TYR A 191 25.49 26.82 57.47
CA TYR A 191 24.76 27.30 56.28
C TYR A 191 23.31 27.68 56.60
N LEU A 192 22.60 26.87 57.38
CA LEU A 192 21.23 27.16 57.81
C LEU A 192 21.17 28.47 58.62
N LYS A 193 22.08 28.64 59.59
CA LYS A 193 22.15 29.85 60.42
C LYS A 193 22.48 31.09 59.60
N ASN A 194 23.44 31.00 58.68
CA ASN A 194 23.80 32.11 57.81
C ASN A 194 22.61 32.50 56.91
N THR A 195 21.91 31.51 56.36
CA THR A 195 20.71 31.72 55.52
C THR A 195 19.56 32.37 56.30
N GLN A 196 19.41 32.06 57.59
CA GLN A 196 18.38 32.67 58.45
C GLN A 196 18.73 34.10 58.87
N LEU A 197 20.03 34.44 58.97
CA LEU A 197 20.52 35.78 59.32
C LEU A 197 20.58 36.70 58.10
N GLU A 198 20.92 36.15 56.94
CA GLU A 198 20.83 36.81 55.64
C GLU A 198 19.38 36.70 55.13
N ALA A 199 18.46 37.51 55.67
CA ALA A 199 17.13 37.67 55.08
C ALA A 199 17.25 38.40 53.73
N ASN A 200 17.79 37.72 52.72
CA ASN A 200 17.97 38.22 51.37
C ASN A 200 16.88 37.59 50.48
N PRO A 201 15.85 38.34 50.07
CA PRO A 201 14.72 37.82 49.29
C PRO A 201 15.07 37.52 47.82
N MET A 202 16.36 37.31 47.51
CA MET A 202 16.88 37.27 46.13
C MET A 202 16.80 35.91 45.45
N LEU A 203 16.54 34.81 46.18
CA LEU A 203 16.25 33.53 45.54
C LEU A 203 14.73 33.35 45.45
N PRO A 204 14.15 33.29 44.23
CA PRO A 204 12.75 32.97 44.08
C PRO A 204 12.53 31.59 44.71
N SER A 205 11.66 31.52 45.72
CA SER A 205 11.17 30.26 46.22
C SER A 205 10.47 29.55 45.06
N SER A 206 10.98 28.39 44.66
CA SER A 206 10.15 27.41 43.95
C SER A 206 8.88 27.21 44.77
N ILE A 207 7.72 27.18 44.11
CA ILE A 207 6.38 27.16 44.73
C ILE A 207 6.25 26.06 45.82
N ASN A 208 7.08 25.02 45.75
CA ASN A 208 6.97 23.80 46.56
C ASN A 208 8.01 23.63 47.69
N ILE A 209 9.20 24.24 47.62
CA ILE A 209 10.23 24.12 48.66
C ILE A 209 11.03 25.42 48.79
N SER A 210 11.18 25.89 50.02
CA SER A 210 12.09 26.99 50.35
C SER A 210 13.54 26.51 50.49
N TYR A 211 14.50 27.39 50.23
CA TYR A 211 15.91 27.06 50.42
C TYR A 211 16.25 26.66 51.87
N VAL A 212 15.56 27.23 52.85
CA VAL A 212 15.70 26.88 54.28
C VAL A 212 15.26 25.44 54.52
N GLU A 213 14.10 25.05 54.01
CA GLU A 213 13.57 23.70 54.17
C GLU A 213 14.43 22.65 53.46
N PHE A 214 15.04 22.99 52.33
CA PHE A 214 16.03 22.13 51.69
C PHE A 214 17.23 21.84 52.61
N LEU A 215 17.75 22.87 53.28
CA LEU A 215 18.86 22.71 54.24
C LEU A 215 18.42 21.92 55.48
N GLU A 216 17.22 22.16 56.00
CA GLU A 216 16.63 21.38 57.11
C GLU A 216 16.53 19.90 56.77
N PHE A 217 16.17 19.57 55.52
CA PHE A 217 16.10 18.18 55.09
C PHE A 217 17.47 17.51 54.97
N LEU A 218 18.50 18.22 54.48
CA LEU A 218 19.86 17.69 54.49
C LEU A 218 20.34 17.41 55.91
N ILE A 219 20.06 18.32 56.85
CA ILE A 219 20.37 18.13 58.27
C ILE A 219 19.64 16.92 58.83
N TYR A 220 18.35 16.78 58.53
CA TYR A 220 17.55 15.63 58.91
C TYR A 220 18.17 14.30 58.43
N LYS A 221 18.63 14.22 57.17
CA LYS A 221 19.28 13.03 56.59
C LYS A 221 20.56 12.65 57.35
N ILE A 222 21.38 13.64 57.73
CA ILE A 222 22.60 13.43 58.54
C ILE A 222 22.26 13.01 59.97
N ASN A 223 21.26 13.63 60.58
CA ASN A 223 20.80 13.27 61.93
C ASN A 223 20.23 11.85 61.98
N GLU A 224 19.51 11.42 60.94
CA GLU A 224 19.04 10.03 60.83
C GLU A 224 20.22 9.05 60.77
N ALA A 225 21.26 9.37 60.02
CA ALA A 225 22.48 8.57 59.99
C ALA A 225 23.22 8.55 61.34
N LEU A 226 23.25 9.66 62.08
CA LEU A 226 23.81 9.70 63.44
C LEU A 226 23.00 8.84 64.43
N LYS A 227 21.66 8.97 64.43
CA LYS A 227 20.77 8.15 65.28
C LYS A 227 20.90 6.65 65.00
N ASN A 228 21.11 6.27 63.74
CA ASN A 228 21.37 4.87 63.36
C ASN A 228 22.70 4.34 63.94
N ILE A 229 23.70 5.20 64.20
CA ILE A 229 24.94 4.81 64.93
C ILE A 229 24.65 4.58 66.40
N ASP A 230 23.77 5.40 66.98
CA ASP A 230 23.43 5.37 68.40
C ASP A 230 22.41 4.27 68.75
N GLY A 231 21.81 3.64 67.74
CA GLY A 231 20.82 2.57 67.92
C GLY A 231 19.43 3.08 68.34
N GLU A 232 19.18 4.38 68.18
CA GLU A 232 17.89 5.00 68.50
C GLU A 232 16.81 4.59 67.48
N GLN A 233 15.67 4.12 67.97
CA GLN A 233 14.54 3.69 67.10
C GLN A 233 13.48 4.79 66.86
N ASN A 234 13.61 5.95 67.50
CA ASN A 234 12.69 7.06 67.32
C ASN A 234 13.04 7.84 66.04
N ARG A 235 12.36 7.48 64.94
CA ARG A 235 12.44 8.20 63.67
C ARG A 235 11.54 9.42 63.72
N GLU A 236 12.12 10.59 63.84
CA GLU A 236 11.44 11.84 63.48
C GLU A 236 11.11 11.79 61.99
N TYR A 237 9.99 12.36 61.57
CA TYR A 237 9.55 12.31 60.16
C TYR A 237 9.71 13.69 59.52
N HIS A 238 10.42 13.75 58.39
CA HIS A 238 10.49 14.95 57.56
C HIS A 238 9.56 14.82 56.35
N ARG A 239 8.79 15.86 56.03
CA ARG A 239 7.79 15.82 54.94
C ARG A 239 8.40 15.49 53.57
N LEU A 240 9.63 15.91 53.33
CA LEU A 240 10.37 15.65 52.08
C LEU A 240 10.89 14.20 51.97
N ALA A 241 10.93 13.44 53.07
CA ALA A 241 11.41 12.06 53.03
C ALA A 241 10.58 11.16 52.11
N ARG A 242 9.27 11.41 51.96
CA ARG A 242 8.39 10.65 51.07
C ARG A 242 8.69 10.82 49.57
N PHE A 243 9.35 11.92 49.22
CA PHE A 243 9.72 12.24 47.84
C PHE A 243 11.17 11.85 47.50
N GLN A 244 11.89 11.27 48.48
CA GLN A 244 13.28 10.87 48.34
C GLN A 244 13.40 9.56 47.56
N GLN A 245 14.25 9.54 46.54
CA GLN A 245 14.56 8.35 45.75
C GLN A 245 16.08 8.12 45.75
N LYS A 246 16.50 6.87 45.96
CA LYS A 246 17.91 6.47 45.87
C LYS A 246 18.14 5.77 44.54
N LEU A 247 19.04 6.32 43.75
CA LEU A 247 19.45 5.84 42.44
C LEU A 247 20.95 5.52 42.46
N LYS A 248 21.44 4.96 41.35
CA LYS A 248 22.88 4.89 41.08
C LYS A 248 23.21 5.85 39.96
N ASP A 249 24.29 6.61 40.13
CA ASP A 249 24.82 7.43 39.07
C ASP A 249 25.45 6.55 37.95
N LYS A 250 25.92 7.20 36.88
CA LYS A 250 26.56 6.51 35.75
C LYS A 250 27.85 5.76 36.15
N MET A 251 28.43 6.08 37.30
CA MET A 251 29.63 5.45 37.86
C MET A 251 29.29 4.36 38.89
N GLY A 252 28.00 4.12 39.16
CA GLY A 252 27.53 3.12 40.11
C GLY A 252 27.51 3.59 41.58
N LEU A 253 27.82 4.87 41.85
CA LEU A 253 27.74 5.47 43.18
C LEU A 253 26.29 5.77 43.55
N ALA A 254 25.96 5.67 44.83
CA ALA A 254 24.64 6.01 45.33
C ALA A 254 24.37 7.52 45.13
N GLN A 255 23.23 7.84 44.54
CA GLN A 255 22.75 9.20 44.29
C GLN A 255 21.33 9.33 44.81
N THR A 256 21.10 10.26 45.72
CA THR A 256 19.79 10.52 46.29
C THR A 256 19.21 11.78 45.64
N ILE A 257 18.00 11.65 45.10
CA ILE A 257 17.26 12.76 44.50
C ILE A 257 15.92 12.94 45.22
N LEU A 258 15.38 14.14 45.12
CA LEU A 258 14.05 14.49 45.58
C LEU A 258 13.21 14.82 44.34
N THR A 259 12.11 14.10 44.15
CA THR A 259 11.22 14.30 43.00
C THR A 259 9.87 14.78 43.51
N ILE A 260 9.58 16.06 43.31
CA ILE A 260 8.39 16.70 43.87
C ILE A 260 7.39 17.08 42.76
N PRO A 261 6.17 16.50 42.79
CA PRO A 261 5.09 16.89 41.89
C PRO A 261 4.65 18.33 42.14
N LEU A 262 4.22 19.01 41.07
CA LEU A 262 3.70 20.38 41.15
C LEU A 262 2.33 20.47 41.85
N ASP A 263 1.54 19.39 41.85
CA ASP A 263 0.12 19.41 42.25
C ASP A 263 -0.21 18.78 43.63
N GLU A 264 0.76 18.21 44.36
CA GLU A 264 0.46 17.35 45.54
C GLU A 264 0.51 18.03 46.93
N PHE A 265 0.72 19.35 47.02
CA PHE A 265 0.87 20.00 48.34
C PHE A 265 -0.44 20.38 49.04
N GLU A 266 -1.61 20.16 48.44
CA GLU A 266 -2.88 20.55 49.09
C GLU A 266 -3.44 19.53 50.11
N ASN A 267 -2.91 18.31 50.24
CA ASN A 267 -3.46 17.34 51.20
C ASN A 267 -2.39 16.78 52.15
N GLY A 268 -2.28 17.42 53.33
CA GLY A 268 -1.45 16.97 54.44
C GLY A 268 -2.22 16.04 55.38
N GLU A 269 -2.17 14.73 55.14
CA GLU A 269 -2.39 13.74 56.21
C GLU A 269 -1.10 12.93 56.45
N LYS A 270 -0.73 12.80 57.72
CA LYS A 270 0.38 11.93 58.17
C LYS A 270 0.04 10.48 57.80
N PRO A 271 0.93 9.72 57.14
CA PRO A 271 0.71 8.29 56.96
C PRO A 271 0.77 7.59 58.32
N SER A 272 -0.32 6.92 58.70
CA SER A 272 -0.35 6.00 59.84
C SER A 272 0.26 4.65 59.43
N ALA A 273 0.84 3.93 60.38
CA ALA A 273 1.61 2.70 60.14
C ALA A 273 0.78 1.57 59.48
N PRO A 274 1.39 0.70 58.67
CA PRO A 274 0.66 -0.35 57.96
C PRO A 274 0.19 -1.43 58.94
N SER A 275 -1.12 -1.61 59.06
CA SER A 275 -1.70 -2.79 59.70
C SER A 275 -1.73 -3.96 58.69
N LEU A 276 -1.21 -5.10 59.14
CA LEU A 276 -1.26 -6.39 58.43
C LEU A 276 -2.72 -6.82 58.17
N PRO A 277 -3.01 -7.49 57.04
CA PRO A 277 -4.34 -8.00 56.76
C PRO A 277 -4.58 -9.30 57.54
N THR A 278 -5.55 -9.28 58.46
CA THR A 278 -6.15 -10.48 59.01
C THR A 278 -7.55 -10.66 58.43
N THR A 279 -7.80 -11.91 58.09
CA THR A 279 -8.90 -12.50 57.33
C THR A 279 -10.28 -12.39 57.97
N SER A 280 -11.30 -12.77 57.18
CA SER A 280 -12.70 -13.05 57.54
C SER A 280 -13.58 -11.81 57.64
N SER A 281 -14.80 -11.76 57.12
CA SER A 281 -15.70 -12.79 56.61
C SER A 281 -16.85 -12.07 55.88
N ILE A 282 -17.30 -12.65 54.78
CA ILE A 282 -18.49 -12.25 54.04
C ILE A 282 -19.71 -12.95 54.66
N GLU A 283 -20.83 -12.24 54.74
CA GLU A 283 -22.23 -12.70 54.67
C GLU A 283 -23.07 -11.41 54.54
N ASP A 284 -23.51 -11.10 53.32
CA ASP A 284 -24.85 -11.40 52.75
C ASP A 284 -25.90 -10.36 53.18
N GLU A 285 -26.55 -9.73 52.19
CA GLU A 285 -28.02 -9.75 52.03
C GLU A 285 -28.48 -8.78 50.89
N ILE A 286 -29.01 -9.41 49.84
CA ILE A 286 -30.27 -9.08 49.14
C ILE A 286 -30.27 -7.96 48.08
N GLU A 287 -30.33 -8.40 46.80
CA GLU A 287 -30.98 -7.69 45.69
C GLU A 287 -32.53 -7.78 45.78
N PRO A 288 -33.30 -7.00 45.01
CA PRO A 288 -33.73 -7.61 43.74
C PRO A 288 -33.80 -6.69 42.51
N ILE A 289 -33.32 -7.23 41.37
CA ILE A 289 -34.06 -7.53 40.13
C ILE A 289 -34.89 -6.35 39.56
N VAL A 290 -34.72 -5.92 38.30
CA VAL A 290 -35.37 -6.54 37.14
C VAL A 290 -34.80 -5.92 35.85
N ASN A 291 -34.12 -6.79 35.10
CA ASN A 291 -34.29 -7.09 33.67
C ASN A 291 -33.92 -6.03 32.62
N GLU A 292 -33.31 -6.39 31.49
CA GLU A 292 -32.90 -7.69 30.96
C GLU A 292 -31.93 -7.40 29.79
N THR A 293 -30.78 -8.10 29.81
CA THR A 293 -30.21 -8.93 28.71
C THR A 293 -30.22 -8.42 27.25
N ARG A 294 -29.19 -8.64 26.42
CA ARG A 294 -28.21 -9.73 26.34
C ARG A 294 -27.00 -9.27 25.51
N GLU A 295 -25.82 -9.36 26.12
CA GLU A 295 -24.54 -9.86 25.58
C GLU A 295 -24.73 -11.29 24.95
N PRO A 296 -23.75 -11.99 24.33
CA PRO A 296 -22.50 -11.55 23.67
C PRO A 296 -21.84 -12.48 22.61
N LEU A 297 -20.68 -12.00 22.12
CA LEU A 297 -19.40 -12.70 21.92
C LEU A 297 -19.17 -13.70 20.74
N GLU A 298 -18.00 -13.45 20.11
CA GLU A 298 -16.92 -14.40 19.79
C GLU A 298 -16.77 -15.04 18.40
N GLN A 299 -15.56 -14.74 17.86
CA GLN A 299 -14.53 -15.67 17.39
C GLN A 299 -14.51 -16.26 15.98
N TYR A 300 -13.32 -16.10 15.39
CA TYR A 300 -12.55 -16.97 14.47
C TYR A 300 -13.25 -17.61 13.27
N ALA A 301 -12.73 -17.32 12.06
CA ALA A 301 -11.97 -18.31 11.27
C ALA A 301 -11.56 -17.72 9.90
N ALA A 302 -10.28 -17.80 9.59
CA ALA A 302 -9.76 -17.77 8.22
C ALA A 302 -9.97 -19.14 7.54
N PRO A 303 -10.03 -19.18 6.20
CA PRO A 303 -9.55 -20.37 5.49
C PRO A 303 -8.47 -20.03 4.44
N SER A 304 -7.43 -20.86 4.48
CA SER A 304 -6.34 -20.97 3.50
C SER A 304 -6.75 -21.77 2.26
N SER A 305 -6.06 -21.48 1.15
CA SER A 305 -5.55 -22.40 0.11
C SER A 305 -6.52 -23.32 -0.65
N ILE A 306 -6.66 -23.09 -1.96
CA ILE A 306 -6.81 -24.16 -2.95
C ILE A 306 -5.78 -23.95 -4.09
N LEU A 307 -5.00 -25.01 -4.26
CA LEU A 307 -3.89 -25.25 -5.19
C LEU A 307 -4.44 -25.61 -6.59
N TYR A 308 -3.69 -25.25 -7.64
CA TYR A 308 -3.83 -25.78 -9.01
C TYR A 308 -2.79 -26.89 -9.24
N ASP A 309 -3.14 -27.90 -10.03
CA ASP A 309 -2.26 -28.72 -10.87
C ASP A 309 -3.16 -29.31 -12.00
N ASP A 310 -2.78 -29.46 -13.28
CA ASP A 310 -1.65 -30.24 -13.77
C ASP A 310 -1.34 -29.94 -15.26
N LEU A 311 -0.13 -30.35 -15.64
CA LEU A 311 0.75 -30.20 -16.80
C LEU A 311 0.21 -30.35 -18.24
N GLN A 312 0.90 -29.69 -19.20
CA GLN A 312 1.63 -30.38 -20.30
C GLN A 312 2.80 -29.53 -20.88
N HIS A 313 3.88 -30.26 -21.17
CA HIS A 313 5.23 -29.93 -21.67
C HIS A 313 5.18 -29.84 -23.24
N MET A 314 5.98 -29.12 -24.06
CA MET A 314 7.44 -29.21 -24.30
C MET A 314 7.97 -28.11 -25.28
N GLN A 315 9.23 -27.70 -25.02
CA GLN A 315 10.40 -27.49 -25.93
C GLN A 315 10.47 -26.40 -27.03
N ASN A 316 11.37 -25.44 -26.74
CA ASN A 316 12.49 -24.88 -27.54
C ASN A 316 12.33 -24.55 -29.04
N THR A 317 12.58 -23.29 -29.38
CA THR A 317 13.69 -22.88 -30.26
C THR A 317 13.91 -21.37 -30.22
N SER A 318 15.17 -20.98 -30.00
CA SER A 318 15.66 -19.61 -30.10
C SER A 318 15.78 -19.21 -31.56
N SER A 319 15.18 -18.10 -31.95
CA SER A 319 15.67 -17.29 -33.08
C SER A 319 15.05 -15.90 -33.02
N SER A 320 15.93 -14.96 -32.73
CA SER A 320 15.85 -13.52 -32.95
C SER A 320 15.26 -13.17 -34.32
N THR A 321 14.36 -12.20 -34.36
CA THR A 321 14.31 -11.20 -35.43
C THR A 321 13.54 -9.98 -34.97
N CYS A 322 14.28 -8.88 -34.89
CA CYS A 322 13.80 -7.52 -34.72
C CYS A 322 13.33 -6.94 -36.05
N THR A 323 12.09 -6.46 -36.10
CA THR A 323 11.58 -5.44 -37.02
C THR A 323 10.41 -4.80 -36.26
N SER A 324 10.27 -3.50 -36.03
CA SER A 324 10.53 -2.37 -36.93
C SER A 324 10.46 -1.06 -36.12
N ASN A 325 11.24 -0.07 -36.54
CA ASN A 325 11.25 1.31 -36.10
C ASN A 325 9.85 1.89 -35.86
N SER A 326 9.57 2.23 -34.61
CA SER A 326 8.64 3.30 -34.21
C SER A 326 9.33 3.98 -33.05
N GLU A 327 9.50 5.30 -33.10
CA GLU A 327 10.10 6.07 -31.99
C GLU A 327 9.33 5.77 -30.70
N THR A 328 9.91 4.90 -29.87
CA THR A 328 9.27 4.40 -28.65
C THR A 328 9.29 5.51 -27.62
N ILE A 329 8.13 6.15 -27.45
CA ILE A 329 7.88 7.09 -26.36
C ILE A 329 8.12 6.34 -25.05
N LYS A 330 9.25 6.61 -24.37
CA LYS A 330 9.52 6.07 -23.04
C LYS A 330 8.45 6.58 -22.08
N ARG A 331 7.77 5.67 -21.37
CA ARG A 331 6.67 6.01 -20.45
C ARG A 331 6.91 5.41 -19.08
N ILE A 332 6.51 6.15 -18.04
CA ILE A 332 6.61 5.71 -16.66
C ILE A 332 5.35 4.94 -16.29
N TYR A 333 5.55 3.76 -15.71
CA TYR A 333 4.50 2.92 -15.16
C TYR A 333 4.76 2.68 -13.67
N ARG A 334 3.67 2.54 -12.91
CA ARG A 334 3.71 2.15 -11.51
C ARG A 334 3.43 0.66 -11.39
N VAL A 335 4.28 -0.04 -10.66
CA VAL A 335 4.16 -1.48 -10.39
C VAL A 335 3.05 -1.72 -9.36
N LEU A 336 2.14 -2.65 -9.65
CA LEU A 336 0.97 -2.99 -8.85
C LEU A 336 1.18 -4.24 -7.99
N TYR A 337 2.04 -5.15 -8.44
CA TYR A 337 2.29 -6.44 -7.78
C TYR A 337 3.77 -6.78 -7.85
N ASP A 338 4.25 -7.51 -6.85
CA ASP A 338 5.62 -8.02 -6.82
C ASP A 338 5.82 -9.06 -7.93
N PHE A 339 6.95 -8.99 -8.61
CA PHE A 339 7.35 -9.95 -9.63
C PHE A 339 8.80 -10.37 -9.41
N THR A 340 8.98 -11.68 -9.18
CA THR A 340 10.29 -12.30 -8.98
C THR A 340 10.77 -12.93 -10.29
N PRO A 341 12.00 -12.63 -10.73
CA PRO A 341 12.53 -13.14 -11.99
C PRO A 341 12.82 -14.64 -11.89
N LYS A 342 12.41 -15.38 -12.92
CA LYS A 342 12.71 -16.81 -13.10
C LYS A 342 13.85 -17.03 -14.10
N THR A 343 14.14 -16.03 -14.93
CA THR A 343 15.17 -16.06 -15.96
C THR A 343 16.00 -14.79 -15.93
N ASP A 344 17.23 -14.84 -16.45
CA ASP A 344 18.19 -13.74 -16.34
C ASP A 344 17.78 -12.47 -17.11
N ASP A 345 16.88 -12.59 -18.08
CA ASP A 345 16.33 -11.48 -18.84
C ASP A 345 15.13 -10.79 -18.16
N GLU A 346 14.69 -11.29 -17.00
CA GLU A 346 13.58 -10.74 -16.23
C GLU A 346 14.02 -9.71 -15.18
N LEU A 347 13.21 -8.67 -15.03
CA LEU A 347 13.42 -7.59 -14.07
C LEU A 347 12.61 -7.87 -12.81
N GLU A 348 13.29 -7.99 -11.67
CA GLU A 348 12.63 -8.01 -10.36
C GLU A 348 12.00 -6.64 -10.09
N VAL A 349 10.71 -6.62 -9.73
CA VAL A 349 9.98 -5.39 -9.40
C VAL A 349 9.08 -5.61 -8.19
N HIS A 350 8.92 -4.60 -7.34
CA HIS A 350 8.04 -4.63 -6.18
C HIS A 350 6.87 -3.66 -6.34
N ALA A 351 5.72 -4.00 -5.74
CA ALA A 351 4.53 -3.17 -5.74
C ALA A 351 4.86 -1.78 -5.18
N GLY A 352 4.57 -0.74 -5.96
CA GLY A 352 4.88 0.64 -5.63
C GLY A 352 6.08 1.23 -6.37
N ASP A 353 6.93 0.39 -6.98
CA ASP A 353 8.05 0.84 -7.81
C ASP A 353 7.58 1.61 -9.05
N CYS A 354 8.44 2.51 -9.53
CA CYS A 354 8.26 3.19 -10.81
C CYS A 354 9.22 2.58 -11.84
N VAL A 355 8.70 2.16 -12.99
CA VAL A 355 9.51 1.59 -14.08
C VAL A 355 9.41 2.44 -15.33
N LEU A 356 10.55 2.69 -15.99
CA LEU A 356 10.62 3.32 -17.30
C LEU A 356 10.48 2.23 -18.36
N VAL A 357 9.33 2.17 -19.04
CA VAL A 357 9.10 1.21 -20.12
C VAL A 357 9.71 1.74 -21.41
N GLU A 358 10.62 0.94 -21.98
CA GLU A 358 11.29 1.24 -23.25
C GLU A 358 10.63 0.53 -24.43
N GLY A 359 9.94 -0.59 -24.19
CA GLY A 359 9.27 -1.32 -25.25
C GLY A 359 8.32 -2.40 -24.73
N LYS A 360 7.61 -3.03 -25.66
CA LYS A 360 6.69 -4.15 -25.39
C LYS A 360 7.13 -5.38 -26.19
N ILE A 361 7.13 -6.54 -25.55
CA ILE A 361 7.42 -7.84 -26.17
C ILE A 361 6.09 -8.60 -26.25
N GLY A 362 5.45 -8.58 -27.42
CA GLY A 362 4.13 -9.19 -27.60
C GLY A 362 3.04 -8.50 -26.79
N ASN A 363 2.07 -9.26 -26.28
CA ASN A 363 0.94 -8.71 -25.52
C ASN A 363 1.13 -8.74 -24.02
N ASP A 364 1.95 -9.67 -23.52
CA ASP A 364 1.99 -10.05 -22.11
C ASP A 364 3.22 -9.52 -21.39
N TRP A 365 4.24 -9.03 -22.11
CA TRP A 365 5.52 -8.60 -21.55
C TRP A 365 5.91 -7.18 -21.96
N MET A 366 6.49 -6.43 -21.04
CA MET A 366 7.13 -5.14 -21.29
C MET A 366 8.60 -5.21 -20.87
N ILE A 367 9.44 -4.37 -21.47
CA ILE A 367 10.85 -4.26 -21.15
C ILE A 367 11.15 -2.84 -20.67
N GLY A 368 11.93 -2.74 -19.60
CA GLY A 368 12.24 -1.47 -18.97
C GLY A 368 13.23 -1.61 -17.83
N GLN A 369 13.34 -0.56 -17.03
CA GLN A 369 14.24 -0.47 -15.88
C GLN A 369 13.55 0.24 -14.71
N ILE A 370 13.93 -0.11 -13.48
CA ILE A 370 13.41 0.56 -12.27
C ILE A 370 14.03 1.96 -12.15
N ILE A 371 13.16 2.92 -11.88
CA ILE A 371 13.51 4.27 -11.46
C ILE A 371 13.47 4.28 -9.93
N SER A 372 14.63 4.16 -9.28
CA SER A 372 14.71 4.19 -7.82
C SER A 372 14.34 5.57 -7.28
N ASN A 373 13.30 5.64 -6.44
CA ASN A 373 12.97 6.80 -5.61
C ASN A 373 13.80 6.79 -4.30
N ASN A 374 15.12 6.61 -4.38
CA ASN A 374 15.95 6.86 -3.20
C ASN A 374 16.08 8.37 -3.02
N GLN A 375 15.30 8.92 -2.09
CA GLN A 375 15.51 10.25 -1.54
C GLN A 375 16.90 10.28 -0.88
N ILE A 376 17.86 10.91 -1.54
CA ILE A 376 19.02 11.50 -0.88
C ILE A 376 18.92 12.98 -1.22
N ILE A 377 18.41 13.75 -0.24
CA ILE A 377 18.43 15.21 -0.28
C ILE A 377 19.86 15.59 0.08
N ASP A 378 20.60 16.11 -0.89
CA ASP A 378 21.85 16.83 -0.65
C ASP A 378 21.55 18.33 -0.70
N GLU A 379 22.32 19.15 0.02
CA GLU A 379 22.08 20.58 0.33
C GLU A 379 21.97 21.55 -0.88
N ASN A 380 21.83 21.07 -2.12
CA ASN A 380 21.77 21.89 -3.34
C ASN A 380 20.56 21.62 -4.26
N ASP A 381 19.46 21.06 -3.73
CA ASP A 381 18.13 21.03 -4.35
C ASP A 381 18.08 20.58 -5.84
N THR A 382 18.95 19.64 -6.22
CA THR A 382 18.99 19.07 -7.57
C THR A 382 18.69 17.58 -7.54
N LEU A 383 17.51 17.21 -8.08
CA LEU A 383 17.03 15.84 -8.24
C LEU A 383 17.98 15.03 -9.15
N LYS A 384 18.81 14.16 -8.56
CA LYS A 384 19.48 13.08 -9.30
C LYS A 384 18.66 11.80 -9.18
N ILE A 385 17.90 11.50 -10.23
CA ILE A 385 17.26 10.20 -10.42
C ILE A 385 18.38 9.17 -10.60
N THR A 386 18.63 8.34 -9.60
CA THR A 386 19.54 7.21 -9.75
C THR A 386 18.80 6.14 -10.53
N ILE A 387 19.26 5.86 -11.75
CA ILE A 387 18.72 4.81 -12.61
C ILE A 387 19.46 3.52 -12.27
N CYS A 388 18.73 2.48 -11.87
CA CYS A 388 19.30 1.14 -11.76
C CYS A 388 19.59 0.59 -13.16
N ASN A 389 20.84 0.26 -13.45
CA ASN A 389 21.31 -0.15 -14.79
C ASN A 389 20.79 -1.54 -15.27
N LYS A 390 19.96 -2.23 -14.49
CA LYS A 390 19.40 -3.52 -14.88
C LYS A 390 18.13 -3.29 -15.70
N ILE A 391 18.22 -3.53 -17.01
CA ILE A 391 17.08 -3.59 -17.92
C ILE A 391 16.61 -5.06 -17.98
N GLY A 392 15.31 -5.27 -17.88
CA GLY A 392 14.73 -6.61 -18.03
C GLY A 392 13.25 -6.56 -18.35
N ARG A 393 12.68 -7.72 -18.68
CA ARG A 393 11.27 -7.87 -18.99
C ARG A 393 10.43 -8.15 -17.75
N PHE A 394 9.19 -7.70 -17.75
CA PHE A 394 8.20 -7.94 -16.70
C PHE A 394 6.78 -8.00 -17.28
N PRO A 395 5.79 -8.61 -16.60
CA PRO A 395 4.45 -8.77 -17.14
C PRO A 395 3.71 -7.44 -17.33
N THR A 396 3.01 -7.30 -18.45
CA THR A 396 2.21 -6.09 -18.76
C THR A 396 1.10 -5.87 -17.75
N SER A 397 0.50 -6.94 -17.23
CA SER A 397 -0.59 -6.89 -16.24
C SER A 397 -0.15 -6.44 -14.85
N TYR A 398 1.16 -6.32 -14.60
CA TYR A 398 1.71 -6.01 -13.28
C TYR A 398 1.95 -4.52 -13.07
N VAL A 399 1.68 -3.69 -14.09
CA VAL A 399 1.95 -2.25 -14.01
C VAL A 399 0.80 -1.43 -14.61
N ALA A 400 0.64 -0.20 -14.13
CA ALA A 400 -0.32 0.77 -14.64
C ALA A 400 0.37 2.06 -15.07
N SER A 401 -0.10 2.68 -16.16
CA SER A 401 0.41 3.98 -16.61
C SER A 401 0.20 5.03 -15.51
N ALA A 402 1.25 5.78 -15.16
CA ALA A 402 1.17 6.83 -14.13
C ALA A 402 0.24 8.00 -14.51
N ASN A 403 -0.22 8.07 -15.77
CA ASN A 403 -1.08 9.15 -16.28
C ASN A 403 -2.60 8.91 -16.09
N ASN A 404 -3.02 7.88 -15.36
CA ASN A 404 -4.44 7.62 -15.07
C ASN A 404 -4.72 7.71 -13.55
N SER A 405 -4.56 8.90 -12.97
CA SER A 405 -5.15 9.25 -11.67
C SER A 405 -6.47 9.98 -11.87
#